data_AF-N1PB88-F1
#
_entry.id   AF-N1PB88-F1
#
_cell.length_a   1.000
_cell.length_b   1.000
_cell.length_c   1.000
_cell.angle_alpha   90.00
_cell.angle_beta   90.00
_cell.angle_gamma   90.00
#
_symmetry.space_group_name_H-M   'P 1'
#
loop_
_entity.id
_entity.type
_entity.pdbx_description
1 polymer ?
#
loop_
_entity_poly.entity_id
_entity_poly.type
_entity_poly.pdbx_seq_one_letter_code
_entity_poly.pdbx_strand_id
1 'polypeptide(L)'
;LQFHKLHGSAVVISENGSVATRSGDFCNGIAFSAQPLKVGQKVCLELSQAQEWSGALRLGVTFHDPSKISVKDLPRYACPDLTNKEGFWARGILESYAESGNRLTFYVNGSGQLHFFINNEHK
;
A
#
# COMPACT_ATOMS: atom_id res chain seq x y z
N LEU A 1 6.19 0.58 12.23
CA LEU A 1 5.08 -0.13 11.54
C LEU A 1 5.72 -1.13 10.59
N GLN A 2 5.16 -2.33 10.45
CA GLN A 2 5.64 -3.37 9.55
C GLN A 2 4.53 -3.74 8.55
N PHE A 3 4.88 -4.45 7.48
CA PHE A 3 3.96 -5.10 6.58
C PHE A 3 3.42 -6.41 7.18
N HIS A 4 2.15 -6.69 6.96
CA HIS A 4 1.48 -7.90 7.42
C HIS A 4 1.97 -9.12 6.62
N LYS A 5 2.04 -10.29 7.26
CA LYS A 5 2.42 -11.56 6.60
C LYS A 5 1.48 -11.99 5.46
N LEU A 6 0.26 -11.46 5.44
CA LEU A 6 -0.67 -11.63 4.33
C LEU A 6 -0.31 -10.60 3.26
N HIS A 7 0.07 -11.08 2.09
CA HIS A 7 0.38 -10.28 0.93
C HIS A 7 0.11 -11.09 -0.34
N GLY A 8 0.06 -10.42 -1.48
CA GLY A 8 -0.07 -11.07 -2.78
C GLY A 8 1.17 -11.89 -3.13
N SER A 9 1.01 -12.83 -4.06
CA SER A 9 2.04 -13.81 -4.42
C SER A 9 3.28 -13.20 -5.10
N ALA A 10 3.18 -11.98 -5.62
CA ALA A 10 4.31 -11.26 -6.20
C ALA A 10 5.03 -10.36 -5.18
N VAL A 11 4.63 -10.36 -3.91
CA VAL A 11 5.27 -9.56 -2.85
C VAL A 11 6.18 -10.45 -2.02
N VAL A 12 7.40 -9.98 -1.78
CA VAL A 12 8.33 -10.54 -0.80
C VAL A 12 8.51 -9.52 0.30
N ILE A 13 8.30 -9.96 1.55
CA ILE A 13 8.53 -9.16 2.74
C ILE A 13 9.90 -9.52 3.32
N SER A 14 10.73 -8.51 3.52
CA SER A 14 12.10 -8.64 4.05
C SER A 14 12.35 -7.65 5.20
N GLU A 15 13.58 -7.61 5.71
CA GLU A 15 14.03 -6.68 6.76
C GLU A 15 13.09 -6.68 7.98
N ASN A 16 12.81 -7.87 8.50
CA ASN A 16 11.90 -8.08 9.63
C ASN A 16 10.54 -7.41 9.46
N GLY A 17 9.98 -7.46 8.25
CA GLY A 17 8.67 -6.88 7.95
C GLY A 17 8.69 -5.40 7.59
N SER A 18 9.85 -4.75 7.52
CA SER A 18 9.91 -3.31 7.21
C SER A 18 9.98 -3.00 5.72
N VAL A 19 10.29 -3.99 4.88
CA VAL A 19 10.41 -3.83 3.42
C VAL A 19 9.45 -4.80 2.73
N ALA A 20 8.69 -4.28 1.75
CA ALA A 20 7.88 -5.08 0.84
C ALA A 20 8.33 -4.80 -0.59
N THR A 21 8.86 -5.82 -1.25
CA THR A 21 9.39 -5.73 -2.61
C THR A 21 8.55 -6.58 -3.54
N ARG A 22 8.14 -6.03 -4.68
CA ARG A 22 7.49 -6.85 -5.71
C ARG A 22 8.55 -7.67 -6.47
N SER A 23 8.47 -8.99 -6.41
CA SER A 23 9.27 -9.93 -7.19
C SER A 23 8.35 -10.72 -8.13
N GLY A 24 8.44 -10.47 -9.43
CA GLY A 24 7.60 -11.13 -10.43
C GLY A 24 6.85 -10.14 -11.30
N ASP A 25 5.69 -10.57 -11.80
CA ASP A 25 4.93 -9.87 -12.83
C ASP A 25 4.22 -8.58 -12.35
N PHE A 26 3.51 -7.90 -13.25
CA PHE A 26 2.89 -6.60 -12.99
C PHE A 26 1.69 -6.61 -12.00
N CYS A 27 1.21 -7.78 -11.55
CA CYS A 27 0.02 -7.92 -10.69
C CYS A 27 0.29 -8.76 -9.43
N ASN A 28 -0.73 -9.00 -8.60
CA ASN A 28 -0.61 -9.71 -7.31
C ASN A 28 0.34 -9.02 -6.31
N GLY A 29 0.43 -7.69 -6.39
CA GLY A 29 1.35 -6.86 -5.59
C GLY A 29 0.72 -6.23 -4.34
N ILE A 30 -0.34 -6.81 -3.79
CA ILE A 30 -1.08 -6.23 -2.66
C ILE A 30 -0.34 -6.52 -1.34
N ALA A 31 -0.15 -5.51 -0.51
CA ALA A 31 0.41 -5.64 0.84
C ALA A 31 -0.41 -4.80 1.83
N PHE A 32 -0.46 -5.25 3.10
CA PHE A 32 -1.19 -4.58 4.18
C PHE A 32 -0.25 -4.19 5.31
N SER A 33 -0.66 -3.26 6.17
CA SER A 33 0.04 -2.99 7.43
C SER A 33 -0.21 -4.11 8.44
N ALA A 34 0.83 -4.49 9.19
CA ALA A 34 0.75 -5.54 10.22
C ALA A 34 -0.11 -5.14 11.42
N GLN A 35 -0.32 -3.84 11.61
CA GLN A 35 -1.08 -3.25 12.70
C GLN A 35 -2.08 -2.24 12.13
N PRO A 36 -3.25 -2.07 12.76
CA PRO A 36 -4.22 -1.07 12.35
C PRO A 36 -3.65 0.34 12.54
N LEU A 37 -3.99 1.23 11.62
CA LEU A 37 -3.63 2.64 11.70
C LEU A 37 -4.58 3.36 12.64
N LYS A 38 -4.05 4.19 13.54
CA LYS A 38 -4.88 5.12 14.31
C LYS A 38 -5.24 6.32 13.43
N VAL A 39 -6.43 6.88 13.65
CA VAL A 39 -6.82 8.16 13.05
C VAL A 39 -5.78 9.22 13.44
N GLY A 40 -5.30 9.99 12.45
CA GLY A 40 -4.23 10.98 12.60
C GLY A 40 -2.81 10.40 12.61
N GLN A 41 -2.63 9.07 12.63
CA GLN A 41 -1.30 8.46 12.60
C GLN A 41 -0.69 8.59 11.20
N LYS A 42 0.42 9.32 11.13
CA LYS A 42 1.24 9.40 9.91
C LYS A 42 2.06 8.13 9.73
N VAL A 43 1.98 7.56 8.54
CA VAL A 43 2.82 6.46 8.07
C VAL A 43 3.67 6.98 6.93
N CYS A 44 4.98 6.77 6.99
CA CYS A 44 5.90 7.11 5.92
C CYS A 44 6.45 5.83 5.29
N LEU A 45 6.40 5.77 3.97
CA LEU A 45 7.02 4.74 3.14
C LEU A 45 8.13 5.40 2.33
N GLU A 46 9.33 4.86 2.43
CA GLU A 46 10.42 5.22 1.52
C GLU A 46 10.27 4.35 0.27
N LEU A 47 10.20 5.00 -0.89
CA LEU A 47 10.03 4.31 -2.16
C LEU A 47 11.41 3.97 -2.71
N SER A 48 11.62 2.71 -3.00
CA SER A 48 12.82 2.22 -3.67
C SER A 48 12.42 1.53 -4.97
N GLN A 49 13.21 1.75 -6.01
CA GLN A 49 12.99 1.09 -7.29
C GLN A 49 13.85 -0.16 -7.37
N ALA A 50 13.21 -1.33 -7.40
CA ALA A 50 13.89 -2.60 -7.65
C ALA A 50 14.03 -2.91 -9.15
N GLN A 51 13.06 -2.48 -9.97
CA GLN A 51 13.00 -2.66 -11.43
C GLN A 51 12.18 -1.54 -12.08
N GLU A 52 12.41 -1.26 -13.37
CA GLU A 52 11.54 -0.36 -14.14
C GLU A 52 10.20 -1.01 -14.44
N TRP A 53 9.13 -0.30 -14.11
CA TRP A 53 7.75 -0.68 -14.41
C TRP A 53 6.98 0.56 -14.82
N SER A 54 6.17 0.45 -15.88
CA SER A 54 5.15 1.44 -16.19
C SER A 54 3.87 1.09 -15.43
N GLY A 55 3.22 2.09 -14.83
CA GLY A 55 2.03 1.94 -14.02
C GLY A 55 2.14 2.64 -12.66
N ALA A 56 0.98 3.03 -12.13
CA ALA A 56 0.89 3.71 -10.84
C ALA A 56 1.12 2.79 -9.62
N LEU A 57 1.76 3.29 -8.57
CA LEU A 57 1.59 2.74 -7.23
C LEU A 57 0.14 2.99 -6.78
N ARG A 58 -0.49 2.06 -6.05
CA ARG A 58 -1.82 2.29 -5.45
C ARG A 58 -1.67 2.38 -3.94
N LEU A 59 -2.22 3.43 -3.35
CA LEU A 59 -2.23 3.64 -1.90
C LEU A 59 -3.67 3.70 -1.41
N GLY A 60 -3.93 3.06 -0.27
CA GLY A 60 -5.27 2.97 0.28
C GLY A 60 -5.32 2.59 1.75
N VAL A 61 -6.54 2.42 2.24
CA VAL A 61 -6.87 1.97 3.58
C VAL A 61 -8.03 0.98 3.52
N THR A 62 -8.12 0.13 4.54
CA THR A 62 -9.24 -0.80 4.73
C THR A 62 -9.59 -0.89 6.21
N PHE A 63 -10.86 -1.15 6.53
CA PHE A 63 -11.26 -1.53 7.89
C PHE A 63 -11.22 -3.04 8.12
N HIS A 64 -10.97 -3.84 7.09
CA HIS A 64 -10.87 -5.29 7.23
C HIS A 64 -9.54 -5.69 7.85
N ASP A 65 -9.59 -6.60 8.80
CA ASP A 65 -8.41 -7.16 9.43
C ASP A 65 -7.70 -8.13 8.46
N PRO A 66 -6.44 -7.86 8.06
CA PRO A 66 -5.70 -8.74 7.16
C PRO A 66 -5.51 -10.16 7.70
N SER A 67 -5.59 -10.39 9.02
CA SER A 67 -5.51 -11.74 9.58
C SER A 67 -6.74 -12.61 9.29
N LYS A 68 -7.86 -11.99 8.89
CA LYS A 68 -9.12 -12.65 8.55
C LYS A 68 -9.32 -12.87 7.06
N ILE A 69 -8.40 -12.38 6.21
CA ILE A 69 -8.46 -12.55 4.76
C ILE A 69 -7.60 -13.76 4.37
N SER A 70 -8.16 -14.67 3.57
CA SER A 70 -7.39 -15.77 3.00
C SER A 70 -6.51 -15.28 1.86
N VAL A 71 -5.29 -15.82 1.75
CA VAL A 71 -4.40 -15.55 0.61
C VAL A 71 -5.05 -15.88 -0.74
N LYS A 72 -5.96 -16.88 -0.76
CA LYS A 72 -6.70 -17.27 -1.97
C LYS A 72 -7.75 -16.23 -2.39
N ASP A 73 -8.17 -15.37 -1.46
CA ASP A 73 -9.18 -14.35 -1.69
C ASP A 73 -8.56 -13.00 -2.09
N LEU A 74 -7.23 -12.89 -2.07
CA LEU A 74 -6.53 -11.71 -2.57
C LEU A 74 -6.63 -11.64 -4.09
N PRO A 75 -7.19 -10.55 -4.63
CA PRO A 75 -7.30 -10.39 -6.06
C PRO A 75 -5.98 -9.94 -6.68
N ARG A 76 -5.95 -9.87 -8.01
CA ARG A 76 -4.76 -9.43 -8.76
C ARG A 76 -4.46 -7.95 -8.56
N TYR A 77 -5.49 -7.12 -8.39
CA TYR A 77 -5.34 -5.66 -8.30
C TYR A 77 -6.08 -5.08 -7.09
N ALA A 78 -5.54 -4.00 -6.52
CA ALA A 78 -6.28 -3.23 -5.54
C ALA A 78 -7.46 -2.48 -6.19
N CYS A 79 -7.25 -1.95 -7.40
CA CYS A 79 -8.27 -1.29 -8.20
C CYS A 79 -8.47 -2.03 -9.53
N PRO A 80 -9.70 -2.42 -9.90
CA PRO A 80 -10.95 -2.20 -9.17
C PRO A 80 -11.27 -3.29 -8.13
N ASP A 81 -10.55 -4.42 -8.10
CA ASP A 81 -11.02 -5.65 -7.45
C ASP A 81 -11.25 -5.51 -5.93
N LEU A 82 -10.36 -4.84 -5.19
CA LEU A 82 -10.61 -4.54 -3.78
C LEU A 82 -11.53 -3.34 -3.62
N THR A 83 -11.30 -2.25 -4.37
CA THR A 83 -12.09 -1.01 -4.22
C THR A 83 -13.57 -1.15 -4.59
N ASN A 84 -13.95 -2.19 -5.33
CA ASN A 84 -15.35 -2.54 -5.59
C ASN A 84 -16.02 -3.27 -4.42
N LYS A 85 -15.24 -3.74 -3.44
CA LYS A 85 -15.73 -4.36 -2.21
C LYS A 85 -15.87 -3.32 -1.11
N GLU A 86 -16.90 -3.46 -0.29
CA GLU A 86 -17.09 -2.61 0.88
C GLU A 86 -15.86 -2.67 1.80
N GLY A 87 -15.46 -1.51 2.31
CA GLY A 87 -14.39 -1.42 3.30
C GLY A 87 -12.98 -1.39 2.72
N PHE A 88 -12.82 -1.19 1.41
CA PHE A 88 -11.53 -0.96 0.78
C PHE A 88 -11.56 0.34 -0.02
N TRP A 89 -10.60 1.23 0.24
CA TRP A 89 -10.43 2.48 -0.49
C TRP A 89 -9.00 2.60 -0.93
N ALA A 90 -8.75 2.81 -2.21
CA ALA A 90 -7.42 3.04 -2.74
C ALA A 90 -7.48 3.98 -3.94
N ARG A 91 -6.37 4.69 -4.19
CA ARG A 91 -6.19 5.51 -5.38
C ARG A 91 -4.81 5.29 -6.00
N GLY A 92 -4.72 5.51 -7.30
CA GLY A 92 -3.44 5.61 -7.99
C GLY A 92 -2.64 6.82 -7.51
N ILE A 93 -1.35 6.62 -7.30
CA ILE A 93 -0.34 7.65 -7.11
C ILE A 93 0.30 7.89 -8.48
N LEU A 94 0.47 9.18 -8.84
CA LEU A 94 1.12 9.54 -10.10
C LEU A 94 2.52 8.92 -10.18
N GLU A 95 2.89 8.44 -11.37
CA GLU A 95 4.17 7.73 -11.58
C GLU A 95 5.37 8.62 -11.22
N SER A 96 5.29 9.92 -11.50
CA SER A 96 6.29 10.92 -11.12
C SER A 96 6.49 11.08 -9.61
N TYR A 97 5.58 10.55 -8.79
CA TYR A 97 5.71 10.53 -7.33
C TYR A 97 6.23 9.20 -6.82
N ALA A 98 6.16 8.13 -7.63
CA ALA A 98 6.60 6.79 -7.30
C ALA A 98 8.07 6.52 -7.65
N GLU A 99 8.91 7.56 -7.60
CA GLU A 99 10.33 7.49 -7.93
C GLU A 99 11.18 7.02 -6.74
N SER A 100 12.31 6.38 -7.03
CA SER A 100 13.26 5.93 -6.02
C SER A 100 13.78 7.12 -5.18
N GLY A 101 13.79 6.98 -3.86
CA GLY A 101 14.19 8.01 -2.90
C GLY A 101 13.03 8.89 -2.42
N ASN A 102 11.87 8.88 -3.09
CA ASN A 102 10.72 9.63 -2.61
C ASN A 102 10.15 9.04 -1.32
N ARG A 103 9.65 9.92 -0.46
CA ARG A 103 8.97 9.56 0.79
C ARG A 103 7.48 9.84 0.68
N LEU A 104 6.71 8.77 0.61
CA LEU A 104 5.25 8.78 0.63
C LEU A 104 4.76 8.74 2.07
N THR A 105 4.30 9.87 2.59
CA THR A 105 3.66 9.93 3.92
C THR A 105 2.16 10.01 3.77
N PHE A 106 1.39 9.24 4.54
CA PHE A 106 -0.07 9.30 4.51
C PHE A 106 -0.71 9.10 5.89
N TYR A 107 -1.94 9.56 6.02
CA TYR A 107 -2.77 9.33 7.20
C TYR A 107 -4.26 9.53 6.88
N VAL A 108 -5.13 8.97 7.72
CA VAL A 108 -6.57 9.25 7.70
C VAL A 108 -6.89 10.25 8.80
N ASN A 109 -7.55 11.36 8.47
CA ASN A 109 -7.90 12.40 9.45
C ASN A 109 -9.21 12.06 10.22
N GLY A 110 -9.61 12.93 11.15
CA GLY A 110 -10.83 12.75 11.96
C GLY A 110 -12.15 12.72 11.18
N SER A 111 -12.17 13.23 9.95
CA SER A 111 -13.34 13.19 9.06
C SER A 111 -13.33 11.98 8.11
N GLY A 112 -12.35 11.07 8.24
CA GLY A 112 -12.24 9.88 7.40
C GLY A 112 -11.57 10.12 6.05
N GLN A 113 -10.97 11.28 5.82
CA GLN A 113 -10.28 11.61 4.58
C GLN A 113 -8.84 11.11 4.59
N LEU A 114 -8.42 10.44 3.52
CA LEU A 114 -7.04 10.00 3.31
C LEU A 114 -6.20 11.14 2.71
N HIS A 115 -5.24 11.63 3.48
CA HIS A 115 -4.24 12.60 3.02
C HIS A 115 -2.91 11.90 2.72
N PHE A 116 -2.19 12.37 1.71
CA PHE A 116 -0.82 11.93 1.44
C PHE A 116 0.09 13.09 1.06
N PHE A 117 1.39 12.84 1.21
CA PHE A 117 2.46 13.78 0.99
C PHE A 117 3.58 13.06 0.26
N ILE A 118 4.24 13.77 -0.65
CA ILE A 118 5.48 13.33 -1.29
C ILE A 118 6.56 14.30 -0.84
N ASN A 119 7.60 13.79 -0.17
CA ASN A 119 8.71 14.61 0.32
C ASN A 119 8.25 15.82 1.16
N ASN A 120 7.25 15.59 2.02
CA ASN A 120 6.58 16.59 2.88
C ASN A 120 5.67 17.60 2.17
N GLU A 121 5.48 17.49 0.86
CA GLU A 121 4.50 18.31 0.12
C GLU A 121 3.15 17.60 0.05
N HIS A 122 2.08 18.29 0.46
CA HIS A 122 0.72 17.75 0.41
C HIS A 122 0.24 17.60 -1.05
N LYS A 123 -0.42 16.48 -1.36
CA LYS A 123 -0.94 16.13 -2.69
C LYS A 123 -2.38 15.61 -2.62
#